data_AF-A0A833SVW1-F1
#
_entry.id   AF-A0A833SVW1-F1
#
_cell.length_a   1.000
_cell.length_b   1.000
_cell.length_c   1.000
_cell.angle_alpha   90.00
_cell.angle_beta   90.00
_cell.angle_gamma   90.00
#
_symmetry.space_group_name_H-M   'P 1'
#
loop_
_entity.id
_entity.type
_entity.pdbx_description
1 polymer ?
#
loop_
_entity_poly.entity_id
_entity_poly.type
_entity_poly.pdbx_seq_one_letter_code
_entity_poly.pdbx_strand_id
1 'polypeptide(L)'
;MKRGFKRSGEALTDDALDDEKADKHEVRCPYKKLIDVHFPVAVSALPHVLAAINDFATSTEEATIDAIQNKQQDRYNDLKARFGFEGLGKTMAFAAGMGLLDVVQFIMEVDGNYSENEEDSGDDFISWESKRDAATVAASKGHFSIVQYLYPEIIFREYDSDDEDADLPYQGEVFKAAWDVLTNAAENGHLETVQFAVQDAKRNNYWHWYDPTHDSTALTQASANGHVSVVKFLLEDQENAWDVAKPFAAAATQGKQQVANMLYEAYSQRYGDLFVKMSTNGILEGVKFLYEHRTIQTAQLHDAFLATVKLEHIDVVEFLLSTGKISPRLFDEGFQMAARLGKLSSVTQLFGYKRASAQAISNALEKAGSLGVFQFLSVNIDVSDAAIIAAFKHAALYGTTAETIKSFSSEISRQCIEIVNALYMKDCIPAEVMSEAFAWTAFKQPIEVAIAMYTKHPMSREAVGRAFLNAVNDKRGLDLVKFLTENKLVDQNFLDEGVKAAAMSGRKRVVRIMYANTTWHSSVVAKALELTKNRSLKKLFQRELERLSLRQN
;
A
#
# COMPACT_ATOMS: atom_id res chain seq x y z
N MET A 1 77.52 -1.11 -4.05
CA MET A 1 78.20 -0.69 -2.80
C MET A 1 77.83 -1.67 -1.69
N LYS A 2 78.85 -2.33 -1.13
CA LYS A 2 79.01 -2.93 0.22
C LYS A 2 77.88 -3.83 0.77
N ARG A 3 78.09 -5.16 0.77
CA ARG A 3 78.60 -6.02 1.89
C ARG A 3 77.45 -6.38 2.86
N GLY A 4 77.05 -7.63 3.09
CA GLY A 4 77.78 -8.90 3.08
C GLY A 4 78.27 -9.21 4.50
N PHE A 5 77.61 -10.13 5.19
CA PHE A 5 78.20 -10.93 6.27
C PHE A 5 77.58 -12.33 6.31
N LYS A 6 78.37 -13.30 5.83
CA LYS A 6 78.29 -14.73 6.13
C LYS A 6 78.99 -14.99 7.46
N ARG A 7 78.56 -16.03 8.19
CA ARG A 7 79.36 -17.07 8.88
C ARG A 7 78.33 -18.09 9.40
N SER A 8 78.17 -19.34 8.93
CA SER A 8 79.08 -20.48 8.69
C SER A 8 79.79 -21.00 9.95
N GLY A 9 79.46 -22.23 10.33
CA GLY A 9 80.14 -23.13 11.27
C GLY A 9 79.23 -24.34 11.46
N GLU A 10 79.30 -25.34 10.58
CA GLU A 10 80.19 -26.52 10.62
C GLU A 10 79.76 -27.58 11.64
N ALA A 11 79.58 -28.78 11.09
CA ALA A 11 79.17 -30.01 11.74
C ALA A 11 80.34 -30.70 12.44
N LEU A 12 80.11 -31.30 13.62
CA LEU A 12 80.87 -32.39 14.23
C LEU A 12 79.92 -33.09 15.23
N THR A 13 79.44 -34.30 14.92
CA THR A 13 79.91 -35.65 15.32
C THR A 13 79.05 -36.28 16.41
N ASP A 14 78.60 -37.50 16.10
CA ASP A 14 78.20 -38.59 16.97
C ASP A 14 78.58 -38.46 18.44
N ASP A 15 77.60 -38.65 19.33
CA ASP A 15 77.74 -39.62 20.41
C ASP A 15 76.36 -40.19 20.76
N ALA A 16 76.29 -41.52 20.64
CA ALA A 16 75.17 -42.35 21.03
C ALA A 16 74.96 -42.31 22.54
N LEU A 17 73.71 -42.39 22.98
CA LEU A 17 73.29 -43.15 24.17
C LEU A 17 71.77 -43.37 24.07
N ASP A 18 71.41 -44.66 24.03
CA ASP A 18 70.08 -45.22 24.16
C ASP A 18 69.29 -44.58 25.32
N ASP A 19 68.00 -44.32 25.13
CA ASP A 19 66.97 -45.11 25.80
C ASP A 19 65.53 -44.66 25.47
N GLU A 20 64.70 -45.68 25.31
CA GLU A 20 63.25 -45.71 25.48
C GLU A 20 62.32 -44.97 24.50
N LYS A 21 61.82 -45.78 23.56
CA LYS A 21 60.46 -45.70 23.01
C LYS A 21 59.44 -45.31 24.09
N ALA A 22 58.90 -44.10 24.02
CA ALA A 22 57.57 -43.79 24.53
C ALA A 22 56.63 -43.60 23.33
N ASP A 23 56.02 -44.71 22.94
CA ASP A 23 54.90 -44.80 22.01
C ASP A 23 53.76 -43.91 22.52
N LYS A 24 53.70 -42.65 22.05
CA LYS A 24 52.54 -41.80 22.29
C LYS A 24 51.44 -42.28 21.35
N HIS A 25 50.67 -43.26 21.82
CA HIS A 25 49.35 -43.55 21.31
C HIS A 25 48.54 -42.24 21.28
N GLU A 26 48.48 -41.62 20.11
CA GLU A 26 47.61 -40.48 19.84
C GLU A 26 46.19 -41.06 19.80
N VAL A 27 45.53 -41.09 20.96
CA VAL A 27 44.14 -41.52 21.09
C VAL A 27 43.28 -40.51 20.34
N ARG A 28 42.99 -40.80 19.07
CA ARG A 28 42.07 -40.01 18.24
C ARG A 28 40.68 -40.06 18.85
N CYS A 29 40.11 -38.89 19.13
CA CYS A 29 38.74 -38.77 19.62
C CYS A 29 37.76 -39.31 18.55
N PRO A 30 36.89 -40.28 18.87
CA PRO A 30 35.97 -40.88 17.90
C PRO A 30 34.78 -39.97 17.56
N TYR A 31 34.60 -38.88 18.30
CA TYR A 31 33.45 -37.98 18.15
C TYR A 31 33.79 -36.77 17.27
N LYS A 32 33.07 -36.61 16.15
CA LYS A 32 33.25 -35.50 15.19
C LYS A 32 33.22 -34.11 15.83
N LYS A 33 32.41 -33.90 16.87
CA LYS A 33 32.28 -32.61 17.58
C LYS A 33 33.45 -32.28 18.49
N LEU A 34 34.23 -33.29 18.86
CA LEU A 34 35.35 -33.18 19.80
C LEU A 34 36.71 -33.38 19.10
N ILE A 35 36.72 -33.52 17.78
CA ILE A 35 37.92 -33.81 16.97
C ILE A 35 38.95 -32.68 17.04
N ASP A 36 38.50 -31.42 17.12
CA ASP A 36 39.37 -30.24 17.20
C ASP A 36 39.60 -29.77 18.66
N VAL A 37 39.07 -30.49 19.65
CA VAL A 37 39.20 -30.13 21.06
C VAL A 37 40.40 -30.86 21.66
N HIS A 38 41.42 -30.11 22.08
CA HIS A 38 42.59 -30.67 22.75
C HIS A 38 42.31 -30.94 24.22
N PHE A 39 42.06 -32.21 24.54
CA PHE A 39 41.95 -32.68 25.94
C PHE A 39 43.33 -33.06 26.51
N PRO A 40 43.55 -32.87 27.82
CA PRO A 40 44.71 -33.44 28.52
C PRO A 40 44.77 -34.96 28.32
N VAL A 41 45.98 -35.54 28.20
CA VAL A 41 46.20 -36.97 27.91
C VAL A 41 45.41 -37.90 28.85
N ALA A 42 45.27 -37.52 30.13
CA ALA A 42 44.50 -38.27 31.12
C ALA A 42 42.99 -38.33 30.82
N VAL A 43 42.42 -37.32 30.16
CA VAL A 43 41.01 -37.26 29.77
C VAL A 43 40.79 -37.96 28.42
N SER A 44 41.73 -37.78 27.47
CA SER A 44 41.69 -38.46 26.16
C SER A 44 41.78 -39.99 26.28
N ALA A 45 42.42 -40.49 27.33
CA ALA A 45 42.57 -41.92 27.59
C ALA A 45 41.34 -42.58 28.23
N LEU A 46 40.26 -41.82 28.51
CA LEU A 46 39.05 -42.32 29.17
C LEU A 46 37.85 -42.26 28.20
N PRO A 47 37.55 -43.35 27.46
CA PRO A 47 36.48 -43.35 26.45
C PRO A 47 35.10 -42.99 27.01
N HIS A 48 34.81 -43.38 28.25
CA HIS A 48 33.56 -43.07 28.94
C HIS A 48 33.44 -41.58 29.33
N VAL A 49 34.56 -40.91 29.62
CA VAL A 49 34.58 -39.47 29.90
C VAL A 49 34.41 -38.68 28.60
N LEU A 50 35.06 -39.10 27.51
CA LEU A 50 34.85 -38.51 26.19
C LEU A 50 33.41 -38.70 25.69
N ALA A 51 32.80 -39.87 25.96
CA ALA A 51 31.39 -40.12 25.68
C ALA A 51 30.49 -39.16 26.47
N ALA A 52 30.72 -39.02 27.78
CA ALA A 52 29.96 -38.10 28.61
C ALA A 52 30.13 -36.64 28.17
N ILE A 53 31.34 -36.20 27.83
CA ILE A 53 31.59 -34.84 27.31
C ILE A 53 30.89 -34.62 25.98
N ASN A 54 30.88 -35.61 25.09
CA ASN A 54 30.15 -35.54 23.83
C ASN A 54 28.63 -35.46 24.09
N ASP A 55 28.10 -36.24 25.02
CA ASP A 55 26.69 -36.21 25.41
C ASP A 55 26.29 -34.86 26.06
N PHE A 56 27.19 -34.22 26.81
CA PHE A 56 26.98 -32.85 27.31
C PHE A 56 27.11 -31.78 26.22
N ALA A 57 27.79 -32.09 25.12
CA ALA A 57 27.95 -31.20 23.97
C ALA A 57 26.89 -31.39 22.87
N THR A 58 26.12 -32.49 22.91
CA THR A 58 24.97 -32.69 22.02
C THR A 58 23.79 -31.81 22.44
N SER A 59 23.07 -31.28 21.46
CA SER A 59 21.85 -30.52 21.78
C SER A 59 20.78 -31.47 22.32
N THR A 60 19.81 -30.93 23.04
CA THR A 60 18.68 -31.70 23.58
C THR A 60 17.89 -32.40 22.49
N GLU A 61 17.74 -31.76 21.34
CA GLU A 61 17.06 -32.30 20.16
C GLU A 61 17.85 -33.48 19.59
N GLU A 62 19.16 -33.34 19.42
CA GLU A 62 20.03 -34.42 18.93
C GLU A 62 20.06 -35.62 19.87
N ALA A 63 20.12 -35.39 21.18
CA ALA A 63 20.11 -36.45 22.19
C ALA A 63 18.76 -37.20 22.21
N THR A 64 17.65 -36.46 22.01
CA THR A 64 16.31 -37.04 21.94
C THR A 64 16.12 -37.85 20.66
N ILE A 65 16.60 -37.33 19.51
CA ILE A 65 16.62 -38.04 18.23
C ILE A 65 17.44 -39.33 18.32
N ASP A 66 18.64 -39.26 18.89
CA ASP A 66 19.51 -40.42 19.10
C ASP A 66 18.84 -41.47 20.00
N ALA A 67 18.17 -41.05 21.06
CA ALA A 67 17.41 -41.96 21.93
C ALA A 67 16.27 -42.66 21.18
N ILE A 68 15.52 -41.92 20.34
CA ILE A 68 14.42 -42.48 19.53
C ILE A 68 14.95 -43.48 18.49
N GLN A 69 15.95 -43.09 17.70
CA GLN A 69 16.50 -43.93 16.63
C GLN A 69 17.15 -45.21 17.18
N ASN A 70 17.81 -45.14 18.33
CA ASN A 70 18.41 -46.29 19.00
C ASN A 70 17.43 -47.05 19.93
N LYS A 71 16.15 -46.67 19.97
CA LYS A 71 15.11 -47.30 20.80
C LYS A 71 15.44 -47.34 22.29
N GLN A 72 16.12 -46.31 22.80
CA GLN A 72 16.52 -46.17 24.20
C GLN A 72 15.37 -45.55 25.02
N GLN A 73 14.36 -46.36 25.36
CA GLN A 73 13.12 -45.88 26.00
C GLN A 73 13.35 -45.12 27.31
N ASP A 74 14.24 -45.62 28.17
CA ASP A 74 14.52 -44.98 29.47
C ASP A 74 15.15 -43.60 29.30
N ARG A 75 16.09 -43.47 28.35
CA ARG A 75 16.75 -42.20 28.02
C ARG A 75 15.76 -41.22 27.40
N TYR A 76 14.88 -41.70 26.51
CA TYR A 76 13.82 -40.88 25.94
C TYR A 76 12.85 -40.38 27.01
N ASN A 77 12.41 -41.24 27.95
CA ASN A 77 11.49 -40.88 29.02
C ASN A 77 12.11 -39.83 29.97
N ASP A 78 13.40 -39.95 30.30
CA ASP A 78 14.13 -38.96 31.11
C ASP A 78 14.19 -37.60 30.40
N LEU A 79 14.54 -37.59 29.10
CA LEU A 79 14.55 -36.37 28.30
C LEU A 79 13.15 -35.75 28.18
N LYS A 80 12.11 -36.55 27.92
CA LYS A 80 10.72 -36.09 27.87
C LYS A 80 10.28 -35.47 29.20
N ALA A 81 10.54 -36.12 30.33
CA ALA A 81 10.17 -35.62 31.66
C ALA A 81 10.85 -34.29 32.00
N ARG A 82 12.06 -34.07 31.48
CA ARG A 82 12.85 -32.86 31.75
C ARG A 82 12.44 -31.66 30.91
N PHE A 83 11.99 -31.87 29.67
CA PHE A 83 11.77 -30.79 28.70
C PHE A 83 10.32 -30.65 28.21
N GLY A 84 9.44 -31.59 28.57
CA GLY A 84 8.01 -31.55 28.26
C GLY A 84 7.70 -31.55 26.76
N PHE A 85 6.46 -31.21 26.44
CA PHE A 85 5.97 -31.18 25.05
C PHE A 85 6.53 -30.01 24.23
N GLU A 86 6.92 -28.90 24.86
CA GLU A 86 7.63 -27.80 24.18
C GLU A 86 8.99 -28.27 23.64
N GLY A 87 9.75 -29.05 24.43
CA GLY A 87 11.01 -29.66 24.00
C GLY A 87 10.82 -30.70 22.89
N LEU A 88 9.73 -31.47 22.96
CA LEU A 88 9.36 -32.41 21.89
C LEU A 88 8.98 -31.69 20.59
N GLY A 89 8.26 -30.55 20.68
CA GLY A 89 7.95 -29.71 19.52
C GLY A 89 9.21 -29.19 18.81
N LYS A 90 10.20 -28.69 19.56
CA LYS A 90 11.51 -28.28 19.02
C LYS A 90 12.28 -29.44 18.41
N THR A 91 12.26 -30.60 19.07
CA THR A 91 12.90 -31.83 18.57
C THR A 91 12.25 -32.29 17.26
N MET A 92 10.92 -32.21 17.17
CA MET A 92 10.17 -32.54 15.96
C MET A 92 10.55 -31.60 14.80
N ALA A 93 10.64 -30.30 15.04
CA ALA A 93 11.09 -29.35 14.02
C ALA A 93 12.53 -29.62 13.56
N PHE A 94 13.43 -29.98 14.49
CA PHE A 94 14.81 -30.36 14.16
C PHE A 94 14.87 -31.65 13.33
N ALA A 95 14.13 -32.70 13.73
CA ALA A 95 14.01 -33.94 13.00
C ALA A 95 13.41 -33.73 11.60
N ALA A 96 12.40 -32.86 11.50
CA ALA A 96 11.79 -32.45 10.24
C ALA A 96 12.81 -31.77 9.32
N GLY A 97 13.70 -30.93 9.84
CA GLY A 97 14.79 -30.32 9.08
C GLY A 97 15.87 -31.29 8.61
N MET A 98 16.08 -32.38 9.36
CA MET A 98 17.01 -33.46 8.99
C MET A 98 16.40 -34.48 8.02
N GLY A 99 15.09 -34.47 7.79
CA GLY A 99 14.41 -35.44 6.93
C GLY A 99 14.12 -36.78 7.62
N LEU A 100 14.07 -36.79 8.95
CA LEU A 100 13.83 -37.99 9.76
C LEU A 100 12.34 -38.25 9.97
N LEU A 101 11.67 -38.79 8.95
CA LEU A 101 10.22 -39.06 8.98
C LEU A 101 9.84 -40.05 10.10
N ASP A 102 10.67 -41.06 10.35
CA ASP A 102 10.48 -42.05 11.41
C ASP A 102 10.42 -41.41 12.80
N VAL A 103 11.31 -40.45 13.06
CA VAL A 103 11.34 -39.72 14.33
C VAL A 103 10.14 -38.78 14.44
N VAL A 104 9.78 -38.08 13.37
CA VAL A 104 8.58 -37.21 13.36
C VAL A 104 7.30 -38.02 13.61
N GLN A 105 7.17 -39.19 12.96
CA GLN A 105 6.04 -40.10 13.18
C GLN A 105 5.99 -40.60 14.62
N PHE A 106 7.13 -41.03 15.19
CA PHE A 106 7.20 -41.47 16.58
C PHE A 106 6.77 -40.37 17.55
N ILE A 107 7.23 -39.13 17.34
CA ILE A 107 6.86 -38.00 18.19
C ILE A 107 5.34 -37.71 18.08
N MET A 108 4.78 -37.75 16.87
CA MET A 108 3.34 -37.55 16.62
C MET A 108 2.47 -38.70 17.17
N GLU A 109 2.96 -39.95 17.16
CA GLU A 109 2.28 -41.09 17.79
C GLU A 109 2.24 -40.95 19.33
N VAL A 110 3.33 -40.45 19.92
CA VAL A 110 3.38 -40.16 21.36
C VAL A 110 2.44 -39.00 21.71
N ASP A 111 2.27 -38.02 20.83
CA ASP A 111 1.30 -36.92 20.96
C ASP A 111 -0.16 -37.42 20.85
N GLY A 112 -0.47 -38.18 19.80
CA GLY A 112 -1.84 -38.65 19.51
C GLY A 112 -2.43 -39.64 20.52
N ASN A 113 -1.59 -40.29 21.33
CA ASN A 113 -2.05 -41.18 22.41
C ASN A 113 -2.70 -40.44 23.61
N TYR A 114 -2.70 -39.10 23.63
CA TYR A 114 -3.21 -38.29 24.75
C TYR A 114 -4.59 -37.64 24.50
N SER A 115 -5.36 -38.04 23.48
CA SER A 115 -6.66 -37.42 23.17
C SER A 115 -7.84 -38.39 23.27
N GLU A 116 -8.59 -38.31 24.38
CA GLU A 116 -10.07 -38.34 24.38
C GLU A 116 -10.73 -38.01 25.74
N ASN A 117 -9.99 -37.98 26.86
CA ASN A 117 -10.59 -37.65 28.16
C ASN A 117 -9.68 -36.69 28.94
N GLU A 118 -10.10 -35.42 29.06
CA GLU A 118 -10.08 -34.58 30.27
C GLU A 118 -10.07 -33.09 29.88
N GLU A 119 -11.13 -32.39 30.27
CA GLU A 119 -11.40 -30.96 30.02
C GLU A 119 -10.45 -30.00 30.78
N ASP A 120 -9.30 -30.45 31.30
CA ASP A 120 -8.44 -29.62 32.17
C ASP A 120 -6.99 -30.10 32.23
N SER A 121 -6.19 -29.90 31.17
CA SER A 121 -4.72 -29.91 31.30
C SER A 121 -4.05 -29.03 30.24
N GLY A 122 -3.41 -27.95 30.68
CA GLY A 122 -2.90 -26.89 29.82
C GLY A 122 -1.51 -27.10 29.20
N ASP A 123 -0.88 -28.28 29.28
CA ASP A 123 0.52 -28.48 28.84
C ASP A 123 0.88 -29.90 28.33
N ASP A 124 -0.10 -30.79 28.12
CA ASP A 124 0.15 -32.23 27.86
C ASP A 124 0.14 -32.66 26.36
N PHE A 125 0.28 -31.72 25.42
CA PHE A 125 0.31 -32.02 23.98
C PHE A 125 1.25 -31.09 23.21
N ILE A 126 1.69 -31.52 22.03
CA ILE A 126 2.47 -30.72 21.10
C ILE A 126 1.57 -29.63 20.53
N SER A 127 1.96 -28.37 20.75
CA SER A 127 1.20 -27.22 20.26
C SER A 127 1.07 -27.23 18.74
N TRP A 128 -0.05 -26.72 18.22
CA TRP A 128 -0.27 -26.54 16.78
C TRP A 128 0.86 -25.71 16.13
N GLU A 129 1.36 -24.69 16.84
CA GLU A 129 2.50 -23.89 16.36
C GLU A 129 3.76 -24.75 16.16
N SER A 130 4.04 -25.69 17.07
CA SER A 130 5.18 -26.60 16.92
C SER A 130 5.01 -27.54 15.72
N LYS A 131 3.77 -27.99 15.45
CA LYS A 131 3.45 -28.80 14.25
C LYS A 131 3.64 -27.99 12.97
N ARG A 132 3.16 -26.74 12.95
CA ARG A 132 3.38 -25.79 11.85
C ARG A 132 4.87 -25.52 11.64
N ASP A 133 5.62 -25.27 12.70
CA ASP A 133 7.06 -24.98 12.62
C ASP A 133 7.83 -26.19 12.07
N ALA A 134 7.49 -27.42 12.48
CA ALA A 134 8.07 -28.61 11.89
C ALA A 134 7.72 -28.78 10.39
N ALA A 135 6.47 -28.54 10.01
CA ALA A 135 6.04 -28.60 8.61
C ALA A 135 6.72 -27.54 7.73
N THR A 136 6.88 -26.30 8.24
CA THR A 136 7.55 -25.21 7.52
C THR A 136 9.06 -25.44 7.40
N VAL A 137 9.71 -25.98 8.43
CA VAL A 137 11.12 -26.39 8.37
C VAL A 137 11.30 -27.52 7.35
N ALA A 138 10.45 -28.55 7.37
CA ALA A 138 10.49 -29.60 6.35
C ALA A 138 10.29 -29.04 4.93
N ALA A 139 9.35 -28.11 4.76
CA ALA A 139 9.09 -27.44 3.50
C ALA A 139 10.30 -26.62 3.02
N SER A 140 10.99 -25.91 3.91
CA SER A 140 12.21 -25.15 3.58
C SER A 140 13.38 -26.05 3.15
N LYS A 141 13.44 -27.29 3.66
CA LYS A 141 14.50 -28.25 3.36
C LYS A 141 14.18 -29.22 2.22
N GLY A 142 12.93 -29.21 1.74
CA GLY A 142 12.49 -30.06 0.63
C GLY A 142 12.11 -31.48 1.05
N HIS A 143 11.83 -31.70 2.33
CA HIS A 143 11.44 -33.01 2.86
C HIS A 143 9.94 -33.25 2.64
N PHE A 144 9.56 -33.43 1.38
CA PHE A 144 8.15 -33.52 0.95
C PHE A 144 7.34 -34.56 1.72
N SER A 145 7.91 -35.74 2.01
CA SER A 145 7.20 -36.79 2.76
C SER A 145 6.80 -36.37 4.17
N ILE A 146 7.62 -35.55 4.84
CA ILE A 146 7.31 -35.01 6.17
C ILE A 146 6.24 -33.92 6.04
N VAL A 147 6.35 -33.05 5.04
CA VAL A 147 5.30 -32.06 4.78
C VAL A 147 3.97 -32.75 4.53
N GLN A 148 3.92 -33.74 3.64
CA GLN A 148 2.69 -34.48 3.33
C GLN A 148 2.08 -35.15 4.57
N TYR A 149 2.92 -35.60 5.52
CA TYR A 149 2.47 -36.21 6.76
C TYR A 149 1.93 -35.18 7.77
N LEU A 150 2.61 -34.05 7.96
CA LEU A 150 2.22 -33.02 8.93
C LEU A 150 1.14 -32.06 8.40
N TYR A 151 1.01 -31.90 7.08
CA TYR A 151 0.10 -30.93 6.47
C TYR A 151 -1.36 -31.08 6.90
N PRO A 152 -1.95 -32.31 6.94
CA PRO A 152 -3.32 -32.49 7.40
C PRO A 152 -3.53 -32.11 8.88
N GLU A 153 -2.49 -32.25 9.71
CA GLU A 153 -2.53 -31.94 11.14
C GLU A 153 -2.51 -30.43 11.41
N ILE A 154 -1.91 -29.66 10.50
CA ILE A 154 -1.84 -28.18 10.61
C ILE A 154 -2.99 -27.50 9.88
N ILE A 155 -3.53 -28.13 8.83
CA ILE A 155 -4.70 -27.64 8.07
C ILE A 155 -5.96 -28.34 8.61
N PHE A 156 -6.27 -28.09 9.88
CA PHE A 156 -7.50 -28.58 10.47
C PHE A 156 -8.70 -27.82 9.89
N ARG A 157 -9.74 -28.56 9.48
CA ARG A 157 -11.00 -27.98 9.04
C ARG A 157 -12.04 -28.23 10.10
N GLU A 158 -12.20 -27.28 11.00
CA GLU A 158 -13.40 -27.24 11.81
C GLU A 158 -14.55 -26.74 10.92
N TYR A 159 -15.46 -27.64 10.59
CA TYR A 159 -16.73 -27.33 9.94
C TYR A 159 -17.82 -27.94 10.80
N ASP A 160 -18.34 -27.16 11.75
CA ASP A 160 -19.75 -27.24 12.15
C ASP A 160 -20.12 -26.06 13.06
N SER A 161 -21.00 -25.17 12.60
CA SER A 161 -22.25 -24.89 13.32
C SER A 161 -23.11 -23.88 12.54
N ASP A 162 -24.42 -24.09 12.62
CA ASP A 162 -25.51 -23.26 12.13
C ASP A 162 -25.61 -21.87 12.83
N ASP A 163 -24.50 -21.24 13.21
CA ASP A 163 -24.50 -19.93 13.86
C ASP A 163 -24.50 -18.78 12.83
N GLU A 164 -25.69 -18.19 12.61
CA GLU A 164 -25.87 -16.97 11.82
C GLU A 164 -25.22 -15.71 12.44
N ASP A 165 -24.68 -15.79 13.66
CA ASP A 165 -24.23 -14.64 14.47
C ASP A 165 -22.72 -14.65 14.84
N ALA A 166 -21.88 -15.47 14.21
CA ALA A 166 -20.44 -15.45 14.49
C ALA A 166 -19.72 -14.26 13.79
N ASP A 167 -19.65 -13.12 14.48
CA ASP A 167 -18.82 -11.95 14.14
C ASP A 167 -17.28 -12.25 14.28
N LEU A 168 -16.71 -13.08 13.36
CA LEU A 168 -15.26 -13.23 12.97
C LEU A 168 -14.24 -13.69 14.07
N PRO A 169 -12.97 -14.15 13.83
CA PRO A 169 -12.22 -14.61 12.65
C PRO A 169 -11.29 -15.85 12.94
N TYR A 170 -11.78 -17.10 13.04
CA TYR A 170 -10.86 -18.25 13.32
C TYR A 170 -10.18 -18.84 12.07
N GLN A 171 -10.65 -18.46 10.87
CA GLN A 171 -10.13 -18.96 9.60
C GLN A 171 -8.75 -18.37 9.22
N GLY A 172 -8.33 -17.26 9.84
CA GLY A 172 -7.09 -16.56 9.50
C GLY A 172 -5.80 -17.32 9.84
N GLU A 173 -5.79 -18.08 10.94
CA GLU A 173 -4.59 -18.78 11.42
C GLU A 173 -4.36 -20.11 10.69
N VAL A 174 -5.42 -20.83 10.34
CA VAL A 174 -5.35 -22.10 9.59
C VAL A 174 -4.75 -21.89 8.20
N PHE A 175 -5.23 -20.88 7.46
CA PHE A 175 -4.71 -20.58 6.13
C PHE A 175 -3.29 -20.01 6.15
N LYS A 176 -2.88 -19.38 7.25
CA LYS A 176 -1.50 -18.92 7.44
C LYS A 176 -0.50 -20.08 7.42
N ALA A 177 -0.80 -21.19 8.10
CA ALA A 177 0.10 -22.35 8.11
C ALA A 177 0.32 -22.98 6.73
N ALA A 178 -0.76 -23.11 5.94
CA ALA A 178 -0.64 -23.57 4.55
C ALA A 178 0.28 -22.64 3.75
N TRP A 179 0.17 -21.33 3.97
CA TRP A 179 0.92 -20.33 3.21
C TRP A 179 2.36 -20.23 3.68
N ASP A 180 2.64 -20.45 4.96
CA ASP A 180 4.00 -20.56 5.47
C ASP A 180 4.71 -21.76 4.82
N VAL A 181 4.03 -22.91 4.69
CA VAL A 181 4.54 -24.08 3.95
C VAL A 181 4.81 -23.73 2.49
N LEU A 182 3.83 -23.13 1.80
CA LEU A 182 3.95 -22.72 0.40
C LEU A 182 5.11 -21.72 0.19
N THR A 183 5.22 -20.72 1.05
CA THR A 183 6.20 -19.64 0.95
C THR A 183 7.61 -20.17 1.21
N ASN A 184 7.81 -20.97 2.27
CA ASN A 184 9.11 -21.58 2.57
C ASN A 184 9.56 -22.56 1.48
N ALA A 185 8.64 -23.37 0.95
CA ALA A 185 8.93 -24.25 -0.18
C ALA A 185 9.30 -23.45 -1.44
N ALA A 186 8.55 -22.37 -1.74
CA ALA A 186 8.81 -21.52 -2.90
C ALA A 186 10.12 -20.75 -2.78
N GLU A 187 10.44 -20.23 -1.60
CA GLU A 187 11.70 -19.56 -1.29
C GLU A 187 12.90 -20.46 -1.51
N ASN A 188 12.78 -21.76 -1.23
CA ASN A 188 13.88 -22.72 -1.35
C ASN A 188 13.83 -23.56 -2.63
N GLY A 189 12.84 -23.35 -3.50
CA GLY A 189 12.78 -23.96 -4.84
C GLY A 189 12.19 -25.37 -4.87
N HIS A 190 11.48 -25.78 -3.83
CA HIS A 190 10.95 -27.14 -3.67
C HIS A 190 9.61 -27.28 -4.40
N LEU A 191 9.69 -27.51 -5.72
CA LEU A 191 8.51 -27.56 -6.60
C LEU A 191 7.45 -28.58 -6.16
N GLU A 192 7.85 -29.77 -5.71
CA GLU A 192 6.91 -30.83 -5.31
C GLU A 192 6.01 -30.38 -4.16
N THR A 193 6.59 -29.75 -3.14
CA THR A 193 5.85 -29.20 -2.00
C THR A 193 4.95 -28.03 -2.42
N VAL A 194 5.43 -27.15 -3.32
CA VAL A 194 4.62 -26.06 -3.87
C VAL A 194 3.40 -26.61 -4.63
N GLN A 195 3.60 -27.60 -5.50
CA GLN A 195 2.52 -28.23 -6.26
C GLN A 195 1.48 -28.85 -5.34
N PHE A 196 1.92 -29.58 -4.33
CA PHE A 196 1.04 -30.17 -3.33
C PHE A 196 0.20 -29.13 -2.59
N ALA A 197 0.82 -28.07 -2.03
CA ALA A 197 0.12 -27.04 -1.28
C ALA A 197 -0.90 -26.28 -2.16
N VAL A 198 -0.53 -25.93 -3.40
CA VAL A 198 -1.44 -25.25 -4.34
C VAL A 198 -2.62 -26.15 -4.74
N GLN A 199 -2.37 -27.44 -5.02
CA GLN A 199 -3.44 -28.38 -5.38
C GLN A 199 -4.40 -28.63 -4.22
N ASP A 200 -3.88 -28.74 -2.99
CA ASP A 200 -4.73 -28.85 -1.80
C ASP A 200 -5.59 -27.59 -1.62
N ALA A 201 -4.99 -26.40 -1.68
CA ALA A 201 -5.71 -25.14 -1.58
C ALA A 201 -6.85 -25.00 -2.60
N LYS A 202 -6.61 -25.43 -3.85
CA LYS A 202 -7.62 -25.44 -4.91
C LYS A 202 -8.72 -26.46 -4.65
N ARG A 203 -8.35 -27.71 -4.32
CA ARG A 203 -9.30 -28.80 -4.04
C ARG A 203 -10.28 -28.42 -2.93
N ASN A 204 -9.82 -27.63 -1.98
CA ASN A 204 -10.55 -27.29 -0.76
C ASN A 204 -11.08 -25.85 -0.76
N ASN A 205 -10.99 -25.17 -1.91
CA ASN A 205 -11.59 -23.87 -2.17
C ASN A 205 -11.17 -22.76 -1.19
N TYR A 206 -9.93 -22.79 -0.69
CA TYR A 206 -9.37 -21.70 0.11
C TYR A 206 -8.27 -20.89 -0.62
N TRP A 207 -7.96 -21.28 -1.86
CA TRP A 207 -6.99 -20.60 -2.73
C TRP A 207 -7.31 -19.11 -3.00
N HIS A 208 -8.58 -18.72 -2.97
CA HIS A 208 -9.05 -17.37 -3.31
C HIS A 208 -9.30 -16.44 -2.11
N TRP A 209 -9.27 -16.96 -0.88
CA TRP A 209 -9.43 -16.16 0.36
C TRP A 209 -8.24 -15.26 0.66
N TYR A 210 -7.29 -15.27 -0.27
CA TYR A 210 -6.16 -14.41 -0.31
C TYR A 210 -6.35 -13.36 -1.38
N ASP A 211 -6.82 -12.18 -0.96
CA ASP A 211 -6.66 -11.00 -1.78
C ASP A 211 -5.15 -10.83 -2.07
N PRO A 212 -4.70 -10.61 -3.31
CA PRO A 212 -3.32 -10.20 -3.62
C PRO A 212 -2.81 -8.97 -2.84
N THR A 213 -3.66 -8.31 -2.05
CA THR A 213 -3.27 -7.30 -1.05
C THR A 213 -2.70 -7.86 0.26
N HIS A 214 -2.93 -9.12 0.58
CA HIS A 214 -2.32 -9.78 1.73
C HIS A 214 -0.93 -10.34 1.33
N ASP A 215 0.00 -10.44 2.27
CA ASP A 215 1.45 -10.75 2.16
C ASP A 215 1.92 -12.09 1.50
N SER A 216 1.27 -12.63 0.45
CA SER A 216 1.68 -13.96 -0.09
C SER A 216 2.87 -13.70 -0.97
N THR A 217 4.02 -14.04 -0.40
CA THR A 217 5.31 -13.76 -1.00
C THR A 217 5.84 -14.96 -1.76
N ALA A 218 5.12 -16.08 -1.89
CA ALA A 218 5.61 -17.30 -2.54
C ALA A 218 6.22 -17.04 -3.94
N LEU A 219 5.47 -16.38 -4.84
CA LEU A 219 6.00 -15.99 -6.16
C LEU A 219 7.15 -14.99 -6.03
N THR A 220 7.08 -14.06 -5.08
CA THR A 220 8.14 -13.06 -4.83
C THR A 220 9.44 -13.71 -4.36
N GLN A 221 9.40 -14.62 -3.39
CA GLN A 221 10.55 -15.33 -2.83
C GLN A 221 11.18 -16.28 -3.85
N ALA A 222 10.35 -17.08 -4.54
CA ALA A 222 10.82 -17.91 -5.65
C ALA A 222 11.52 -17.06 -6.71
N SER A 223 10.99 -15.87 -6.99
CA SER A 223 11.56 -14.96 -7.98
C SER A 223 12.87 -14.32 -7.53
N ALA A 224 12.95 -13.89 -6.27
CA ALA A 224 14.15 -13.34 -5.64
C ALA A 224 15.31 -14.35 -5.65
N ASN A 225 15.02 -15.61 -5.36
CA ASN A 225 16.04 -16.67 -5.28
C ASN A 225 16.37 -17.30 -6.64
N GLY A 226 15.53 -17.09 -7.65
CA GLY A 226 15.78 -17.54 -9.03
C GLY A 226 15.24 -18.94 -9.34
N HIS A 227 14.22 -19.39 -8.61
CA HIS A 227 13.64 -20.73 -8.75
C HIS A 227 12.70 -20.83 -9.95
N VAL A 228 13.28 -20.97 -11.14
CA VAL A 228 12.60 -20.98 -12.44
C VAL A 228 11.43 -21.96 -12.50
N SER A 229 11.60 -23.18 -11.99
CA SER A 229 10.58 -24.23 -12.03
C SER A 229 9.34 -23.87 -11.21
N VAL A 230 9.54 -23.33 -10.00
CA VAL A 230 8.47 -22.84 -9.12
C VAL A 230 7.77 -21.65 -9.75
N VAL A 231 8.52 -20.65 -10.23
CA VAL A 231 7.95 -19.46 -10.89
C VAL A 231 7.11 -19.86 -12.10
N LYS A 232 7.61 -20.78 -12.93
CA LYS A 232 6.86 -21.28 -14.10
C LYS A 232 5.53 -21.90 -13.68
N PHE A 233 5.56 -22.80 -12.69
CA PHE A 233 4.36 -23.45 -12.18
C PHE A 233 3.33 -22.45 -11.62
N LEU A 234 3.78 -21.50 -10.81
CA LEU A 234 2.89 -20.49 -10.22
C LEU A 234 2.27 -19.54 -11.27
N LEU A 235 2.98 -19.24 -12.36
CA LEU A 235 2.48 -18.39 -13.46
C LEU A 235 1.56 -19.13 -14.46
N GLU A 236 1.67 -20.46 -14.56
CA GLU A 236 0.80 -21.30 -15.40
C GLU A 236 -0.66 -21.22 -14.94
N ASP A 237 -0.88 -20.99 -13.64
CA ASP A 237 -2.21 -20.84 -13.08
C ASP A 237 -2.85 -19.50 -13.48
N GLN A 238 -3.83 -19.55 -14.39
CA GLN A 238 -4.56 -18.36 -14.85
C GLN A 238 -5.69 -17.94 -13.92
N GLU A 239 -6.11 -18.80 -13.00
CA GLU A 239 -7.14 -18.47 -12.00
C GLU A 239 -6.62 -17.49 -10.95
N ASN A 240 -5.29 -17.40 -10.80
CA ASN A 240 -4.66 -16.51 -9.86
C ASN A 240 -4.19 -15.22 -10.55
N ALA A 241 -4.75 -14.09 -10.11
CA ALA A 241 -4.34 -12.76 -10.54
C ALA A 241 -3.10 -12.30 -9.77
N TRP A 242 -2.00 -13.07 -9.85
CA TRP A 242 -0.73 -12.72 -9.20
C TRP A 242 -0.29 -11.31 -9.60
N ASP A 243 -0.10 -10.41 -8.63
CA ASP A 243 0.60 -9.15 -8.89
C ASP A 243 2.08 -9.43 -9.10
N VAL A 244 2.50 -9.49 -10.36
CA VAL A 244 3.89 -9.76 -10.76
C VAL A 244 4.84 -8.60 -10.51
N ALA A 245 4.35 -7.41 -10.14
CA ALA A 245 5.19 -6.24 -9.96
C ALA A 245 6.24 -6.43 -8.85
N LYS A 246 5.83 -6.90 -7.66
CA LYS A 246 6.77 -7.21 -6.56
C LYS A 246 7.73 -8.36 -6.91
N PRO A 247 7.27 -9.53 -7.42
CA PRO A 247 8.15 -10.59 -7.88
C PRO A 247 9.17 -10.15 -8.93
N PHE A 248 8.75 -9.33 -9.90
CA PHE A 248 9.63 -8.85 -10.95
C PHE A 248 10.75 -7.96 -10.38
N ALA A 249 10.41 -7.02 -9.50
CA ALA A 249 11.42 -6.18 -8.86
C ALA A 249 12.37 -7.00 -7.98
N ALA A 250 11.88 -7.98 -7.24
CA ALA A 250 12.73 -8.85 -6.44
C ALA A 250 13.72 -9.64 -7.32
N ALA A 251 13.25 -10.22 -8.44
CA ALA A 251 14.12 -10.88 -9.40
C ALA A 251 15.14 -9.92 -10.03
N ALA A 252 14.72 -8.70 -10.38
CA ALA A 252 15.59 -7.67 -10.95
C ALA A 252 16.72 -7.26 -9.99
N THR A 253 16.38 -6.94 -8.73
CA THR A 253 17.35 -6.55 -7.70
C THR A 253 18.34 -7.66 -7.38
N GLN A 254 17.90 -8.92 -7.41
CA GLN A 254 18.75 -10.09 -7.15
C GLN A 254 19.51 -10.58 -8.40
N GLY A 255 19.42 -9.86 -9.53
CA GLY A 255 20.10 -10.22 -10.77
C GLY A 255 19.58 -11.50 -11.43
N LYS A 256 18.38 -11.97 -11.07
CA LYS A 256 17.74 -13.19 -11.61
C LYS A 256 17.09 -12.91 -12.97
N GLN A 257 17.91 -12.58 -13.96
CA GLN A 257 17.46 -12.13 -15.29
C GLN A 257 16.50 -13.11 -15.98
N GLN A 258 16.75 -14.42 -15.91
CA GLN A 258 15.87 -15.43 -16.52
C GLN A 258 14.45 -15.37 -15.94
N VAL A 259 14.32 -15.26 -14.62
CA VAL A 259 13.03 -15.13 -13.94
C VAL A 259 12.37 -13.78 -14.26
N ALA A 260 13.13 -12.68 -14.22
CA ALA A 260 12.61 -11.37 -14.58
C ALA A 260 12.04 -11.36 -16.01
N ASN A 261 12.71 -12.01 -16.96
CA ASN A 261 12.24 -12.17 -18.33
C ASN A 261 10.92 -12.96 -18.39
N MET A 262 10.82 -14.07 -17.67
CA MET A 262 9.58 -14.87 -17.60
C MET A 262 8.40 -14.07 -17.04
N LEU A 263 8.62 -13.33 -15.95
CA LEU A 263 7.59 -12.49 -15.33
C LEU A 263 7.14 -11.36 -16.28
N TYR A 264 8.08 -10.75 -16.99
CA TYR A 264 7.78 -9.74 -18.01
C TYR A 264 6.91 -10.32 -19.13
N GLU A 265 7.29 -11.47 -19.69
CA GLU A 265 6.54 -12.11 -20.78
C GLU A 265 5.13 -12.51 -20.33
N ALA A 266 5.01 -13.11 -19.15
CA ALA A 266 3.72 -13.48 -18.57
C ALA A 266 2.81 -12.27 -18.35
N TYR A 267 3.36 -11.14 -17.88
CA TYR A 267 2.60 -9.91 -17.70
C TYR A 267 2.17 -9.29 -19.03
N SER A 268 3.12 -9.12 -19.95
CA SER A 268 2.89 -8.40 -21.19
C SER A 268 1.92 -9.09 -22.13
N GLN A 269 1.81 -10.41 -22.06
CA GLN A 269 0.77 -11.15 -22.77
C GLN A 269 -0.65 -10.90 -22.23
N ARG A 270 -0.79 -10.58 -20.93
CA ARG A 270 -2.11 -10.51 -20.26
C ARG A 270 -2.61 -9.08 -20.04
N TYR A 271 -1.75 -8.17 -19.60
CA TYR A 271 -2.17 -6.90 -18.99
C TYR A 271 -1.57 -5.65 -19.65
N GLY A 272 -0.57 -5.80 -20.53
CA GLY A 272 0.04 -4.70 -21.26
C GLY A 272 1.45 -4.37 -20.81
N ASP A 273 1.72 -3.09 -20.52
CA ASP A 273 3.09 -2.62 -20.36
C ASP A 273 3.60 -2.68 -18.91
N LEU A 274 4.56 -3.57 -18.64
CA LEU A 274 5.13 -3.71 -17.30
C LEU A 274 5.92 -2.46 -16.90
N PHE A 275 6.60 -1.76 -17.82
CA PHE A 275 7.37 -0.56 -17.49
C PHE A 275 6.47 0.57 -16.96
N VAL A 276 5.31 0.79 -17.59
CA VAL A 276 4.29 1.73 -17.10
C VAL A 276 3.70 1.27 -15.77
N LYS A 277 3.43 -0.04 -15.59
CA LYS A 277 2.94 -0.58 -14.31
C LYS A 277 3.93 -0.37 -13.17
N MET A 278 5.22 -0.68 -13.39
CA MET A 278 6.27 -0.47 -12.38
C MET A 278 6.41 1.01 -12.03
N SER A 279 6.33 1.88 -13.03
CA SER A 279 6.36 3.34 -12.85
C SER A 279 5.14 3.83 -12.07
N THR A 280 3.95 3.30 -12.36
CA THR A 280 2.71 3.63 -11.64
C THR A 280 2.72 3.14 -10.19
N ASN A 281 3.34 1.99 -9.92
CA ASN A 281 3.50 1.45 -8.58
C ASN A 281 4.68 2.07 -7.81
N GLY A 282 5.51 2.90 -8.45
CA GLY A 282 6.68 3.53 -7.81
C GLY A 282 7.84 2.59 -7.55
N ILE A 283 7.97 1.50 -8.33
CA ILE A 283 8.98 0.46 -8.08
C ILE A 283 10.26 0.76 -8.88
N LEU A 284 11.12 1.60 -8.32
CA LEU A 284 12.34 2.13 -8.96
C LEU A 284 13.24 1.05 -9.58
N GLU A 285 13.59 0.02 -8.82
CA GLU A 285 14.54 -1.00 -9.28
C GLU A 285 13.99 -1.79 -10.48
N GLY A 286 12.67 -2.02 -10.52
CA GLY A 286 12.03 -2.61 -11.69
C GLY A 286 12.03 -1.69 -12.91
N VAL A 287 11.84 -0.38 -12.71
CA VAL A 287 11.92 0.62 -13.77
C VAL A 287 13.33 0.70 -14.35
N LYS A 288 14.37 0.74 -13.49
CA LYS A 288 15.79 0.73 -13.91
C LYS A 288 16.11 -0.51 -14.73
N PHE A 289 15.77 -1.69 -14.21
CA PHE A 289 16.05 -2.95 -14.88
C PHE A 289 15.41 -3.01 -16.27
N LEU A 290 14.12 -2.66 -16.38
CA LEU A 290 13.41 -2.64 -17.65
C LEU A 290 14.03 -1.62 -18.62
N TYR A 291 14.40 -0.43 -18.12
CA TYR A 291 15.03 0.59 -18.94
C TYR A 291 16.40 0.15 -19.51
N GLU A 292 17.18 -0.60 -18.73
CA GLU A 292 18.50 -1.11 -19.15
C GLU A 292 18.42 -2.31 -20.09
N HIS A 293 17.44 -3.20 -19.89
CA HIS A 293 17.38 -4.50 -20.56
C HIS A 293 16.31 -4.60 -21.64
N ARG A 294 15.52 -3.53 -21.86
CA ARG A 294 14.44 -3.49 -22.86
C ARG A 294 14.43 -2.18 -23.64
N THR A 295 13.86 -2.24 -24.83
CA THR A 295 13.60 -1.04 -25.63
C THR A 295 12.29 -0.40 -25.16
N ILE A 296 12.41 0.76 -24.51
CA ILE A 296 11.26 1.57 -24.09
C ILE A 296 10.83 2.48 -25.25
N GLN A 297 9.60 2.31 -25.72
CA GLN A 297 8.99 3.15 -26.74
C GLN A 297 8.63 4.53 -26.15
N THR A 298 8.61 5.55 -27.01
CA THR A 298 8.28 6.92 -26.61
C THR A 298 6.93 7.05 -25.91
N ALA A 299 5.92 6.27 -26.33
CA ALA A 299 4.60 6.26 -25.71
C ALA A 299 4.64 5.71 -24.28
N GLN A 300 5.33 4.59 -24.06
CA GLN A 300 5.51 3.98 -22.74
C GLN A 300 6.27 4.93 -21.80
N LEU A 301 7.32 5.59 -22.31
CA LEU A 301 8.07 6.59 -21.55
C LEU A 301 7.21 7.81 -21.16
N HIS A 302 6.33 8.24 -22.08
CA HIS A 302 5.38 9.33 -21.83
C HIS A 302 4.40 8.97 -20.72
N ASP A 303 3.72 7.83 -20.84
CA ASP A 303 2.75 7.35 -19.85
C ASP A 303 3.40 7.10 -18.48
N ALA A 304 4.59 6.48 -18.44
CA ALA A 304 5.34 6.23 -17.23
C ALA A 304 5.75 7.52 -16.50
N PHE A 305 6.27 8.51 -17.24
CA PHE A 305 6.68 9.78 -16.66
C PHE A 305 5.48 10.55 -16.09
N LEU A 306 4.36 10.58 -16.81
CA LEU A 306 3.15 11.22 -16.30
C LEU A 306 2.57 10.50 -15.08
N ALA A 307 2.53 9.16 -15.09
CA ALA A 307 2.03 8.37 -13.96
C ALA A 307 2.85 8.61 -12.69
N THR A 308 4.19 8.60 -12.79
CA THR A 308 5.11 8.84 -11.66
C THR A 308 4.95 10.24 -11.08
N VAL A 309 4.85 11.26 -11.93
CA VAL A 309 4.59 12.64 -11.53
C VAL A 309 3.24 12.79 -10.83
N LYS A 310 2.19 12.15 -11.37
CA LYS A 310 0.83 12.16 -10.81
C LYS A 310 0.76 11.50 -9.42
N LEU A 311 1.52 10.44 -9.21
CA LEU A 311 1.50 9.66 -7.97
C LEU A 311 2.63 10.04 -6.99
N GLU A 312 3.46 11.03 -7.33
CA GLU A 312 4.58 11.52 -6.52
C GLU A 312 5.64 10.45 -6.21
N HIS A 313 5.93 9.58 -7.18
CA HIS A 313 7.05 8.64 -7.13
C HIS A 313 8.36 9.36 -7.48
N ILE A 314 8.80 10.23 -6.56
CA ILE A 314 9.90 11.21 -6.72
C ILE A 314 11.22 10.56 -7.18
N ASP A 315 11.51 9.38 -6.65
CA ASP A 315 12.69 8.57 -6.97
C ASP A 315 12.68 8.05 -8.41
N VAL A 316 11.52 7.60 -8.89
CA VAL A 316 11.32 7.21 -10.29
C VAL A 316 11.37 8.42 -11.21
N VAL A 317 10.77 9.56 -10.81
CA VAL A 317 10.85 10.81 -11.57
C VAL A 317 12.30 11.25 -11.75
N GLU A 318 13.11 11.21 -10.68
CA GLU A 318 14.54 11.54 -10.73
C GLU A 318 15.28 10.66 -11.72
N PHE A 319 15.08 9.33 -11.63
CA PHE A 319 15.69 8.39 -12.55
C PHE A 319 15.27 8.63 -14.01
N LEU A 320 13.97 8.77 -14.28
CA LEU A 320 13.49 9.01 -15.65
C LEU A 320 14.07 10.31 -16.24
N LEU A 321 14.20 11.36 -15.43
CA LEU A 321 14.83 12.62 -15.85
C LEU A 321 16.33 12.47 -16.11
N SER A 322 17.04 11.67 -15.30
CA SER A 322 18.48 11.45 -15.46
C SER A 322 18.82 10.68 -16.74
N THR A 323 17.87 9.96 -17.34
CA THR A 323 18.06 9.30 -18.65
C THR A 323 18.28 10.27 -19.81
N GLY A 324 17.91 11.55 -19.66
CA GLY A 324 17.95 12.55 -20.74
C GLY A 324 16.95 12.31 -21.88
N LYS A 325 16.08 11.30 -21.79
CA LYS A 325 15.09 10.99 -22.84
C LYS A 325 13.78 11.76 -22.72
N ILE A 326 13.52 12.37 -21.57
CA ILE A 326 12.34 13.21 -21.36
C ILE A 326 12.49 14.51 -22.16
N SER A 327 11.65 14.66 -23.19
CA SER A 327 11.62 15.86 -24.03
C SER A 327 11.17 17.10 -23.24
N PRO A 328 11.55 18.32 -23.64
CA PRO A 328 11.08 19.55 -23.00
C PRO A 328 9.54 19.68 -22.95
N ARG A 329 8.85 19.23 -24.00
CA ARG A 329 7.37 19.26 -24.05
C ARG A 329 6.74 18.35 -23.00
N LEU A 330 7.27 17.12 -22.87
CA LEU A 330 6.82 16.18 -21.85
C LEU A 330 7.15 16.66 -20.44
N PHE A 331 8.31 17.29 -20.27
CA PHE A 331 8.69 17.91 -19.00
C PHE A 331 7.68 19.00 -18.59
N ASP A 332 7.37 19.91 -19.51
CA ASP A 332 6.39 20.98 -19.31
C ASP A 332 4.98 20.45 -19.02
N GLU A 333 4.58 19.36 -19.69
CA GLU A 333 3.30 18.67 -19.48
C GLU A 333 3.23 18.06 -18.08
N GLY A 334 4.26 17.31 -17.66
CA GLY A 334 4.37 16.75 -16.32
C GLY A 334 4.34 17.83 -15.24
N PHE A 335 5.09 18.92 -15.43
CA PHE A 335 5.12 20.05 -14.50
C PHE A 335 3.74 20.69 -14.32
N GLN A 336 3.06 21.01 -15.43
CA GLN A 336 1.71 21.59 -15.39
C GLN A 336 0.68 20.62 -14.78
N MET A 337 0.81 19.32 -15.04
CA MET A 337 -0.05 18.31 -14.45
C MET A 337 0.14 18.20 -12.93
N ALA A 338 1.39 18.16 -12.45
CA ALA A 338 1.70 18.14 -11.02
C ALA A 338 1.06 19.34 -10.32
N ALA A 339 1.22 20.53 -10.90
CA ALA A 339 0.64 21.75 -10.36
C ALA A 339 -0.89 21.71 -10.32
N ARG A 340 -1.52 21.28 -11.42
CA ARG A 340 -2.98 21.14 -11.52
C ARG A 340 -3.57 20.12 -10.55
N LEU A 341 -2.85 19.05 -10.26
CA LEU A 341 -3.28 18.01 -9.31
C LEU A 341 -2.89 18.34 -7.86
N GLY A 342 -2.22 19.48 -7.62
CA GLY A 342 -1.81 19.91 -6.28
C GLY A 342 -0.66 19.08 -5.69
N LYS A 343 0.10 18.37 -6.53
CA LYS A 343 1.21 17.48 -6.14
C LYS A 343 2.47 18.28 -5.82
N LEU A 344 2.52 18.81 -4.61
CA LEU A 344 3.56 19.74 -4.17
C LEU A 344 4.96 19.13 -4.29
N SER A 345 5.15 17.86 -3.95
CA SER A 345 6.48 17.21 -3.99
C SER A 345 6.99 17.09 -5.43
N SER A 346 6.13 16.70 -6.36
CA SER A 346 6.47 16.67 -7.79
C SER A 346 6.76 18.08 -8.33
N VAL A 347 5.99 19.10 -7.94
CA VAL A 347 6.22 20.49 -8.40
C VAL A 347 7.55 21.02 -7.89
N THR A 348 7.86 20.84 -6.60
CA THR A 348 9.11 21.35 -6.00
C THR A 348 10.33 20.69 -6.64
N GLN A 349 10.29 19.37 -6.82
CA GLN A 349 11.35 18.62 -7.48
C GLN A 349 11.54 19.07 -8.93
N LEU A 350 10.47 19.07 -9.75
CA LEU A 350 10.55 19.46 -11.16
C LEU A 350 10.99 20.92 -11.33
N PHE A 351 10.54 21.83 -10.46
CA PHE A 351 10.99 23.23 -10.46
C PHE A 351 12.51 23.33 -10.22
N GLY A 352 13.06 22.50 -9.33
CA GLY A 352 14.48 22.44 -9.02
C GLY A 352 15.38 22.13 -10.22
N TYR A 353 14.89 21.39 -11.22
CA TYR A 353 15.64 21.11 -12.45
C TYR A 353 15.80 22.32 -13.37
N LYS A 354 15.03 23.40 -13.17
CA LYS A 354 15.08 24.63 -14.01
C LYS A 354 14.92 24.37 -15.52
N ARG A 355 14.15 23.34 -15.87
CA ARG A 355 13.88 22.92 -17.26
C ARG A 355 12.52 23.35 -17.79
N ALA A 356 11.59 23.75 -16.90
CA ALA A 356 10.25 24.17 -17.30
C ALA A 356 10.31 25.47 -18.10
N SER A 357 9.54 25.55 -19.18
CA SER A 357 9.41 26.80 -19.94
C SER A 357 8.64 27.86 -19.13
N ALA A 358 8.88 29.14 -19.44
CA ALA A 358 8.15 30.25 -18.80
C ALA A 358 6.63 30.11 -18.96
N GLN A 359 6.17 29.61 -20.12
CA GLN A 359 4.74 29.34 -20.35
C GLN A 359 4.21 28.22 -19.46
N ALA A 360 4.97 27.13 -19.29
CA ALA A 360 4.59 26.04 -18.41
C ALA A 360 4.52 26.49 -16.95
N ILE A 361 5.44 27.36 -16.52
CA ILE A 361 5.44 27.97 -15.19
C ILE A 361 4.21 28.86 -14.99
N SER A 362 3.89 29.74 -15.95
CA SER A 362 2.68 30.58 -15.89
C SER A 362 1.43 29.72 -15.80
N ASN A 363 1.29 28.73 -16.69
CA ASN A 363 0.15 27.81 -16.71
C ASN A 363 0.03 27.01 -15.40
N ALA A 364 1.15 26.60 -14.81
CA ALA A 364 1.16 25.86 -13.55
C ALA A 364 0.68 26.73 -12.38
N LEU A 365 1.10 27.99 -12.32
CA LEU A 365 0.62 28.94 -11.31
C LEU A 365 -0.87 29.24 -11.49
N GLU A 366 -1.28 29.54 -12.73
CA GLU A 366 -2.67 29.85 -13.08
C GLU A 366 -3.63 28.69 -12.74
N LYS A 367 -3.16 27.46 -12.91
CA LYS A 367 -3.97 26.24 -12.76
C LYS A 367 -3.67 25.46 -11.50
N ALA A 368 -3.02 26.05 -10.50
CA ALA A 368 -2.63 25.37 -9.28
C ALA A 368 -3.83 24.71 -8.58
N GLY A 369 -3.73 23.40 -8.32
CA GLY A 369 -4.78 22.60 -7.68
C GLY A 369 -4.74 22.60 -6.15
N SER A 370 -3.68 23.15 -5.54
CA SER A 370 -3.54 23.29 -4.09
C SER A 370 -2.95 24.64 -3.71
N LEU A 371 -3.33 25.16 -2.53
CA LEU A 371 -2.77 26.41 -2.01
C LEU A 371 -1.26 26.29 -1.81
N GLY A 372 -0.78 25.12 -1.36
CA GLY A 372 0.65 24.87 -1.20
C GLY A 372 1.44 25.01 -2.50
N VAL A 373 0.94 24.45 -3.62
CA VAL A 373 1.57 24.63 -4.94
C VAL A 373 1.54 26.09 -5.36
N PHE A 374 0.40 26.77 -5.20
CA PHE A 374 0.26 28.17 -5.57
C PHE A 374 1.25 29.07 -4.82
N GLN A 375 1.34 28.90 -3.49
CA GLN A 375 2.26 29.65 -2.64
C GLN A 375 3.71 29.35 -2.99
N PHE A 376 4.06 28.08 -3.19
CA PHE A 376 5.41 27.69 -3.58
C PHE A 376 5.83 28.38 -4.87
N LEU A 377 5.01 28.31 -5.92
CA LEU A 377 5.34 28.96 -7.19
C LEU A 377 5.39 30.49 -7.02
N SER A 378 4.44 31.09 -6.30
CA SER A 378 4.35 32.54 -6.11
C SER A 378 5.56 33.15 -5.41
N VAL A 379 6.22 32.40 -4.52
CA VAL A 379 7.43 32.86 -3.81
C VAL A 379 8.69 32.67 -4.65
N ASN A 380 8.68 31.69 -5.56
CA ASN A 380 9.89 31.29 -6.30
C ASN A 380 9.98 31.88 -7.71
N ILE A 381 8.96 32.61 -8.17
CA ILE A 381 8.94 33.26 -9.49
C ILE A 381 8.45 34.70 -9.38
N ASP A 382 8.86 35.54 -10.34
CA ASP A 382 8.26 36.85 -10.52
C ASP A 382 6.85 36.67 -11.12
N VAL A 383 5.84 36.85 -10.27
CA VAL A 383 4.44 36.71 -10.65
C VAL A 383 3.91 38.03 -11.21
N SER A 384 3.37 37.99 -12.43
CA SER A 384 2.62 39.13 -12.97
C SER A 384 1.22 39.21 -12.37
N ASP A 385 0.69 40.43 -12.24
CA ASP A 385 -0.71 40.66 -11.82
C ASP A 385 -1.70 39.90 -12.70
N ALA A 386 -1.42 39.79 -14.01
CA ALA A 386 -2.24 39.02 -14.95
C ALA A 386 -2.31 37.53 -14.57
N ALA A 387 -1.20 36.94 -14.11
CA ALA A 387 -1.15 35.55 -13.67
C ALA A 387 -1.89 35.35 -12.33
N ILE A 388 -1.83 36.31 -11.41
CA ILE A 388 -2.62 36.28 -10.16
C ILE A 388 -4.12 36.36 -10.47
N ILE A 389 -4.51 37.27 -11.37
CA ILE A 389 -5.90 37.41 -11.82
C ILE A 389 -6.39 36.12 -12.48
N ALA A 390 -5.57 35.51 -13.35
CA ALA A 390 -5.90 34.25 -14.02
C ALA A 390 -6.02 33.09 -13.01
N ALA A 391 -5.11 32.99 -12.04
CA ALA A 391 -5.18 32.01 -10.95
C ALA A 391 -6.43 32.20 -10.08
N PHE A 392 -6.78 33.44 -9.74
CA PHE A 392 -7.99 33.76 -9.01
C PHE A 392 -9.25 33.40 -9.80
N LYS A 393 -9.32 33.77 -11.08
CA LYS A 393 -10.42 33.39 -11.98
C LYS A 393 -10.54 31.87 -12.07
N HIS A 394 -9.42 31.17 -12.25
CA HIS A 394 -9.38 29.73 -12.29
C HIS A 394 -9.90 29.14 -10.98
N ALA A 395 -9.37 29.51 -9.81
CA ALA A 395 -9.83 29.00 -8.53
C ALA A 395 -11.33 29.31 -8.25
N ALA A 396 -11.83 30.48 -8.67
CA ALA A 396 -13.23 30.86 -8.54
C ALA A 396 -14.16 30.09 -9.51
N LEU A 397 -13.70 29.80 -10.73
CA LEU A 397 -14.46 29.10 -11.77
C LEU A 397 -14.40 27.58 -11.59
N TYR A 398 -13.26 27.02 -11.18
CA TYR A 398 -12.94 25.62 -11.42
C TYR A 398 -13.84 24.66 -10.67
N GLY A 399 -14.78 24.17 -11.46
CA GLY A 399 -15.52 22.93 -11.31
C GLY A 399 -16.17 22.49 -12.63
N THR A 400 -15.56 22.78 -13.79
CA THR A 400 -16.18 22.58 -15.11
C THR A 400 -15.18 22.18 -16.21
N THR A 401 -14.45 21.09 -16.03
CA THR A 401 -14.18 20.21 -17.18
C THR A 401 -15.10 19.00 -17.09
N ALA A 402 -15.55 18.46 -18.23
CA ALA A 402 -16.43 17.28 -18.24
C ALA A 402 -15.80 16.07 -17.51
N GLU A 403 -14.48 16.03 -17.41
CA GLU A 403 -13.71 15.05 -16.64
C GLU A 403 -13.70 15.32 -15.12
N THR A 404 -13.58 16.59 -14.70
CA THR A 404 -13.60 16.96 -13.27
C THR A 404 -14.99 16.92 -12.65
N ILE A 405 -16.05 17.12 -13.44
CA ILE A 405 -17.45 16.99 -12.99
C ILE A 405 -17.81 15.54 -12.63
N LYS A 406 -17.22 14.55 -13.31
CA LYS A 406 -17.44 13.12 -13.02
C LYS A 406 -16.67 12.62 -11.79
N SER A 407 -15.62 13.32 -11.34
CA SER A 407 -14.63 12.78 -10.38
C SER A 407 -14.49 13.57 -9.08
N PHE A 408 -15.49 14.36 -8.67
CA PHE A 408 -15.32 15.28 -7.53
C PHE A 408 -15.01 14.56 -6.21
N SER A 409 -13.78 14.72 -5.73
CA SER A 409 -13.45 14.59 -4.30
C SER A 409 -13.73 15.91 -3.59
N SER A 410 -14.14 15.86 -2.32
CA SER A 410 -14.40 17.02 -1.45
C SER A 410 -13.16 17.91 -1.23
N GLU A 411 -11.97 17.39 -1.54
CA GLU A 411 -10.68 17.95 -1.17
C GLU A 411 -10.17 19.02 -2.16
N ILE A 412 -10.28 18.79 -3.47
CA ILE A 412 -9.90 19.80 -4.49
C ILE A 412 -10.82 21.03 -4.39
N SER A 413 -12.09 20.81 -4.04
CA SER A 413 -13.03 21.90 -3.82
C SER A 413 -12.59 22.78 -2.65
N ARG A 414 -12.08 22.20 -1.55
CA ARG A 414 -11.55 22.93 -0.37
C ARG A 414 -10.30 23.73 -0.71
N GLN A 415 -9.38 23.15 -1.48
CA GLN A 415 -8.14 23.82 -1.85
C GLN A 415 -8.37 25.06 -2.75
N CYS A 416 -9.34 25.00 -3.67
CA CYS A 416 -9.73 26.18 -4.44
C CYS A 416 -10.30 27.31 -3.56
N ILE A 417 -11.02 26.97 -2.47
CA ILE A 417 -11.47 27.95 -1.46
C ILE A 417 -10.29 28.67 -0.84
N GLU A 418 -9.29 27.91 -0.41
CA GLU A 418 -8.09 28.43 0.23
C GLU A 418 -7.31 29.36 -0.70
N ILE A 419 -7.22 29.04 -1.99
CA ILE A 419 -6.61 29.91 -3.01
C ILE A 419 -7.42 31.20 -3.18
N VAL A 420 -8.75 31.11 -3.34
CA VAL A 420 -9.61 32.30 -3.43
C VAL A 420 -9.47 33.17 -2.19
N ASN A 421 -9.44 32.58 -0.99
CA ASN A 421 -9.25 33.26 0.29
C ASN A 421 -7.87 33.92 0.43
N ALA A 422 -6.83 33.30 -0.12
CA ALA A 422 -5.49 33.88 -0.13
C ALA A 422 -5.39 35.06 -1.10
N LEU A 423 -6.17 35.03 -2.18
CA LEU A 423 -6.02 35.97 -3.29
C LEU A 423 -6.98 37.16 -3.25
N TYR A 424 -8.21 37.02 -2.75
CA TYR A 424 -9.21 38.10 -2.81
C TYR A 424 -8.82 39.40 -2.08
N MET A 425 -7.80 39.34 -1.20
CA MET A 425 -7.25 40.49 -0.50
C MET A 425 -6.14 41.21 -1.28
N LYS A 426 -5.75 40.71 -2.45
CA LYS A 426 -4.69 41.31 -3.28
C LYS A 426 -5.24 42.48 -4.09
N ASP A 427 -4.59 43.63 -3.98
CA ASP A 427 -4.98 44.88 -4.67
C ASP A 427 -4.99 44.76 -6.21
N CYS A 428 -4.25 43.78 -6.76
CA CYS A 428 -4.19 43.52 -8.20
C CYS A 428 -5.48 42.96 -8.81
N ILE A 429 -6.47 42.53 -8.00
CA ILE A 429 -7.70 41.92 -8.53
C ILE A 429 -8.75 43.00 -8.81
N PRO A 430 -9.17 43.19 -10.08
CA PRO A 430 -10.17 44.20 -10.43
C PRO A 430 -11.55 43.90 -9.83
N ALA A 431 -12.32 44.96 -9.54
CA ALA A 431 -13.67 44.84 -8.99
C ALA A 431 -14.62 44.07 -9.91
N GLU A 432 -14.42 44.13 -11.23
CA GLU A 432 -15.18 43.36 -12.22
C GLU A 432 -14.93 41.86 -12.07
N VAL A 433 -13.67 41.46 -11.86
CA VAL A 433 -13.27 40.06 -11.68
C VAL A 433 -13.77 39.55 -10.33
N MET A 434 -13.69 40.38 -9.28
CA MET A 434 -14.29 40.10 -7.98
C MET A 434 -15.81 39.90 -8.08
N SER A 435 -16.49 40.76 -8.84
CA SER A 435 -17.94 40.70 -9.10
C SER A 435 -18.32 39.42 -9.86
N GLU A 436 -17.54 39.04 -10.88
CA GLU A 436 -17.74 37.79 -11.60
C GLU A 436 -17.51 36.58 -10.69
N ALA A 437 -16.41 36.56 -9.94
CA ALA A 437 -16.10 35.50 -8.99
C ALA A 437 -17.20 35.36 -7.91
N PHE A 438 -17.73 36.46 -7.39
CA PHE A 438 -18.81 36.47 -6.40
C PHE A 438 -20.06 35.69 -6.87
N ALA A 439 -20.43 35.85 -8.15
CA ALA A 439 -21.57 35.12 -8.73
C ALA A 439 -21.37 33.59 -8.76
N TRP A 440 -20.12 33.13 -8.81
CA TRP A 440 -19.74 31.71 -8.84
C TRP A 440 -19.43 31.15 -7.44
N THR A 441 -18.76 31.92 -6.59
CA THR A 441 -18.34 31.52 -5.23
C THR A 441 -19.54 31.37 -4.30
N ALA A 442 -20.55 32.23 -4.45
CA ALA A 442 -21.87 32.14 -3.80
C ALA A 442 -22.55 30.76 -3.86
N PHE A 443 -22.20 29.95 -4.87
CA PHE A 443 -22.78 28.64 -5.16
C PHE A 443 -21.96 27.46 -4.58
N LYS A 444 -20.68 27.69 -4.23
CA LYS A 444 -19.71 26.63 -3.87
C LYS A 444 -19.03 26.82 -2.51
N GLN A 445 -19.07 28.02 -1.93
CA GLN A 445 -18.29 28.41 -0.75
C GLN A 445 -19.14 28.46 0.54
N PRO A 446 -18.53 28.30 1.73
CA PRO A 446 -19.14 28.70 3.00
C PRO A 446 -19.58 30.18 2.94
N ILE A 447 -20.73 30.49 3.57
CA ILE A 447 -21.33 31.82 3.50
C ILE A 447 -20.39 32.92 4.02
N GLU A 448 -19.49 32.58 4.93
CA GLU A 448 -18.49 33.46 5.53
C GLU A 448 -17.55 34.05 4.47
N VAL A 449 -17.18 33.25 3.46
CA VAL A 449 -16.30 33.69 2.36
C VAL A 449 -17.03 34.67 1.45
N ALA A 450 -18.29 34.38 1.10
CA ALA A 450 -19.11 35.27 0.29
C ALA A 450 -19.34 36.62 1.01
N ILE A 451 -19.59 36.58 2.34
CA ILE A 451 -19.73 37.79 3.16
C ILE A 451 -18.42 38.58 3.21
N ALA A 452 -17.28 37.91 3.41
CA ALA A 452 -15.97 38.55 3.44
C ALA A 452 -15.61 39.24 2.11
N MET A 453 -15.93 38.60 0.97
CA MET A 453 -15.76 39.21 -0.35
C MET A 453 -16.63 40.45 -0.53
N TYR A 454 -17.91 40.37 -0.14
CA TYR A 454 -18.86 41.47 -0.26
C TYR A 454 -18.54 42.68 0.63
N THR A 455 -18.09 42.43 1.86
CA THR A 455 -17.80 43.51 2.85
C THR A 455 -16.54 44.31 2.51
N LYS A 456 -15.57 43.71 1.82
CA LYS A 456 -14.27 44.34 1.55
C LYS A 456 -14.14 44.93 0.16
N HIS A 457 -14.96 44.51 -0.81
CA HIS A 457 -14.90 45.00 -2.19
C HIS A 457 -16.28 45.43 -2.69
N PRO A 458 -16.40 46.59 -3.35
CA PRO A 458 -17.67 47.04 -3.92
C PRO A 458 -18.08 46.12 -5.07
N MET A 459 -19.16 45.37 -4.88
CA MET A 459 -19.71 44.47 -5.89
C MET A 459 -20.71 45.18 -6.79
N SER A 460 -20.73 44.84 -8.09
CA SER A 460 -21.75 45.36 -8.99
C SER A 460 -23.14 44.79 -8.63
N ARG A 461 -24.20 45.60 -8.81
CA ARG A 461 -25.59 45.17 -8.55
C ARG A 461 -25.97 43.94 -9.36
N GLU A 462 -25.48 43.86 -10.60
CA GLU A 462 -25.69 42.73 -11.49
C GLU A 462 -25.00 41.44 -10.99
N ALA A 463 -23.79 41.53 -10.42
CA ALA A 463 -23.14 40.39 -9.81
C ALA A 463 -23.88 39.87 -8.59
N VAL A 464 -24.37 40.77 -7.73
CA VAL A 464 -25.20 40.41 -6.58
C VAL A 464 -26.51 39.74 -7.03
N GLY A 465 -27.15 40.27 -8.08
CA GLY A 465 -28.35 39.69 -8.69
C GLY A 465 -28.12 38.30 -9.28
N ARG A 466 -27.02 38.09 -10.03
CA ARG A 466 -26.65 36.77 -10.57
C ARG A 466 -26.33 35.76 -9.48
N ALA A 467 -25.56 36.15 -8.46
CA ALA A 467 -25.27 35.31 -7.29
C ALA A 467 -26.56 34.86 -6.59
N PHE A 468 -27.51 35.78 -6.44
CA PHE A 468 -28.82 35.53 -5.86
C PHE A 468 -29.63 34.50 -6.66
N LEU A 469 -29.76 34.68 -7.98
CA LEU A 469 -30.50 33.74 -8.83
C LEU A 469 -29.88 32.34 -8.84
N ASN A 470 -28.55 32.25 -8.84
CA ASN A 470 -27.84 30.97 -8.71
C ASN A 470 -28.16 30.28 -7.38
N ALA A 471 -28.11 31.03 -6.26
CA ALA A 471 -28.41 30.51 -4.93
C ALA A 471 -29.87 30.06 -4.77
N VAL A 472 -30.80 30.78 -5.39
CA VAL A 472 -32.23 30.42 -5.45
C VAL A 472 -32.46 29.07 -6.13
N ASN A 473 -31.62 28.66 -7.08
CA ASN A 473 -31.76 27.37 -7.78
C ASN A 473 -31.02 26.20 -7.11
N ASP A 474 -30.02 26.46 -6.25
CA ASP A 474 -29.18 25.42 -5.62
C ASP A 474 -29.61 24.96 -4.22
N LYS A 475 -29.55 23.66 -3.93
CA LYS A 475 -29.88 23.06 -2.62
C LYS A 475 -29.20 23.74 -1.42
N ARG A 476 -27.96 24.22 -1.58
CA ARG A 476 -27.11 24.79 -0.52
C ARG A 476 -27.18 26.33 -0.42
N GLY A 477 -27.77 27.01 -1.41
CA GLY A 477 -27.81 28.48 -1.47
C GLY A 477 -28.77 29.18 -0.49
N LEU A 478 -29.40 28.46 0.45
CA LEU A 478 -30.46 29.00 1.31
C LEU A 478 -29.95 30.14 2.21
N ASP A 479 -28.78 29.96 2.83
CA ASP A 479 -28.23 30.91 3.78
C ASP A 479 -27.80 32.20 3.08
N LEU A 480 -27.27 32.10 1.87
CA LEU A 480 -26.92 33.27 1.06
C LEU A 480 -28.18 34.05 0.63
N VAL A 481 -29.24 33.36 0.21
CA VAL A 481 -30.53 34.01 -0.09
C VAL A 481 -31.05 34.74 1.15
N LYS A 482 -30.95 34.13 2.32
CA LYS A 482 -31.34 34.76 3.58
C LYS A 482 -30.54 36.03 3.85
N PHE A 483 -29.21 35.94 3.81
CA PHE A 483 -28.33 37.09 4.04
C PHE A 483 -28.60 38.24 3.07
N LEU A 484 -28.71 37.96 1.76
CA LEU A 484 -28.92 38.98 0.74
C LEU A 484 -30.30 39.67 0.85
N THR A 485 -31.34 38.92 1.24
CA THR A 485 -32.70 39.46 1.38
C THR A 485 -32.90 40.21 2.69
N GLU A 486 -32.36 39.73 3.81
CA GLU A 486 -32.44 40.42 5.11
C GLU A 486 -31.74 41.79 5.08
N ASN A 487 -30.60 41.87 4.39
CA ASN A 487 -29.83 43.12 4.25
C ASN A 487 -30.29 44.01 3.08
N LYS A 488 -31.36 43.63 2.35
CA LYS A 488 -31.91 44.37 1.20
C LYS A 488 -30.87 44.72 0.11
N LEU A 489 -29.99 43.75 -0.20
CA LEU A 489 -28.87 43.95 -1.12
C LEU A 489 -29.20 43.60 -2.59
N VAL A 490 -30.41 43.10 -2.86
CA VAL A 490 -30.84 42.61 -4.17
C VAL A 490 -31.88 43.55 -4.77
N ASP A 491 -31.68 43.95 -6.03
CA ASP A 491 -32.63 44.78 -6.76
C ASP A 491 -33.95 44.01 -7.04
N GLN A 492 -35.06 44.77 -7.12
CA GLN A 492 -36.40 44.20 -7.27
C GLN A 492 -36.57 43.29 -8.50
N ASN A 493 -35.90 43.61 -9.61
CA ASN A 493 -35.97 42.79 -10.83
C ASN A 493 -35.46 41.35 -10.60
N PHE A 494 -34.33 41.21 -9.88
CA PHE A 494 -33.77 39.91 -9.55
C PHE A 494 -34.60 39.16 -8.49
N LEU A 495 -35.21 39.89 -7.55
CA LEU A 495 -36.18 39.33 -6.60
C LEU A 495 -37.39 38.70 -7.33
N ASP A 496 -37.95 39.44 -8.29
CA ASP A 496 -39.11 39.01 -9.10
C ASP A 496 -38.78 37.76 -9.94
N GLU A 497 -37.61 37.71 -10.55
CA GLU A 497 -37.13 36.52 -11.27
C GLU A 497 -36.85 35.36 -10.32
N GLY A 498 -36.24 35.63 -9.16
CA GLY A 498 -35.93 34.62 -8.15
C GLY A 498 -37.17 33.91 -7.60
N VAL A 499 -38.26 34.65 -7.30
CA VAL A 499 -39.50 34.01 -6.79
C VAL A 499 -40.12 33.11 -7.85
N LYS A 500 -40.09 33.53 -9.13
CA LYS A 500 -40.58 32.71 -10.25
C LYS A 500 -39.75 31.43 -10.40
N ALA A 501 -38.43 31.54 -10.35
CA ALA A 501 -37.52 30.39 -10.42
C ALA A 501 -37.70 29.42 -9.23
N ALA A 502 -37.77 29.95 -8.00
CA ALA A 502 -38.03 29.18 -6.79
C ALA A 502 -39.39 28.46 -6.83
N ALA A 503 -40.42 29.11 -7.38
CA ALA A 503 -41.76 28.59 -7.53
C ALA A 503 -41.82 27.42 -8.54
N MET A 504 -41.18 27.59 -9.69
CA MET A 504 -41.03 26.58 -10.74
C MET A 504 -40.28 25.34 -10.22
N SER A 505 -39.17 25.55 -9.51
CA SER A 505 -38.34 24.50 -8.91
C SER A 505 -38.90 23.93 -7.59
N GLY A 506 -40.05 24.42 -7.12
CA GLY A 506 -40.75 23.89 -5.94
C GLY A 506 -40.07 24.16 -4.59
N ARG A 507 -39.19 25.17 -4.49
CA ARG A 507 -38.32 25.41 -3.33
C ARG A 507 -39.01 26.21 -2.22
N LYS A 508 -39.81 25.52 -1.43
CA LYS A 508 -40.68 26.11 -0.39
C LYS A 508 -39.98 27.00 0.64
N ARG A 509 -38.79 26.59 1.13
CA ARG A 509 -38.03 27.36 2.13
C ARG A 509 -37.53 28.68 1.58
N VAL A 510 -37.00 28.68 0.35
CA VAL A 510 -36.50 29.87 -0.35
C VAL A 510 -37.63 30.89 -0.53
N VAL A 511 -38.78 30.45 -1.06
CA VAL A 511 -39.96 31.33 -1.25
C VAL A 511 -40.40 31.97 0.07
N ARG A 512 -40.42 31.22 1.19
CA ARG A 512 -40.82 31.76 2.48
C ARG A 512 -39.87 32.85 3.00
N ILE A 513 -38.56 32.65 2.85
CA ILE A 513 -37.55 33.65 3.25
C ILE A 513 -37.73 34.91 2.42
N MET A 514 -37.89 34.78 1.10
CA MET A 514 -38.13 35.91 0.22
C MET A 514 -39.40 36.69 0.61
N TYR A 515 -40.52 35.99 0.90
CA TYR A 515 -41.78 36.64 1.33
C TYR A 515 -41.71 37.27 2.72
N ALA A 516 -40.82 36.81 3.60
CA ALA A 516 -40.64 37.41 4.92
C ALA A 516 -39.93 38.78 4.85
N ASN A 517 -39.06 38.96 3.86
CA ASN A 517 -38.14 40.08 3.79
C ASN A 517 -38.49 41.12 2.70
N THR A 518 -39.39 40.81 1.77
CA THR A 518 -39.73 41.70 0.64
C THR A 518 -41.23 41.76 0.35
N THR A 519 -41.67 42.87 -0.24
CA THR A 519 -43.05 43.09 -0.71
C THR A 519 -43.20 42.74 -2.18
N TRP A 520 -44.34 42.17 -2.57
CA TRP A 520 -44.55 41.64 -3.92
C TRP A 520 -45.74 42.30 -4.63
N HIS A 521 -45.59 42.56 -5.93
CA HIS A 521 -46.70 42.99 -6.77
C HIS A 521 -47.60 41.80 -7.14
N SER A 522 -48.91 42.04 -7.24
CA SER A 522 -49.91 41.02 -7.54
C SER A 522 -49.64 40.27 -8.86
N SER A 523 -49.09 40.96 -9.86
CA SER A 523 -48.69 40.38 -11.16
C SER A 523 -47.59 39.33 -11.04
N VAL A 524 -46.60 39.54 -10.16
CA VAL A 524 -45.47 38.63 -9.93
C VAL A 524 -45.95 37.39 -9.17
N VAL A 525 -46.79 37.57 -8.16
CA VAL A 525 -47.39 36.47 -7.38
C VAL A 525 -48.29 35.59 -8.26
N ALA A 526 -49.11 36.21 -9.12
CA ALA A 526 -49.93 35.49 -10.09
C ALA A 526 -49.08 34.64 -11.05
N LYS A 527 -47.98 35.20 -11.58
CA LYS A 527 -47.09 34.46 -12.47
C LYS A 527 -46.36 33.31 -11.75
N ALA A 528 -45.93 33.51 -10.51
CA ALA A 528 -45.32 32.45 -9.70
C ALA A 528 -46.32 31.31 -9.38
N LEU A 529 -47.61 31.63 -9.18
CA LEU A 529 -48.69 30.66 -8.99
C LEU A 529 -48.92 29.79 -10.23
N GLU A 530 -48.86 30.38 -11.43
CA GLU A 530 -48.96 29.64 -12.70
C GLU A 530 -47.79 28.66 -12.89
N LEU A 531 -46.57 29.10 -12.57
CA LEU A 531 -45.34 28.35 -12.80
C LEU A 531 -45.13 27.19 -11.80
N THR A 532 -45.70 27.27 -10.61
CA THR A 532 -45.47 26.25 -9.58
C THR A 532 -46.32 24.99 -9.77
N LYS A 533 -45.68 23.83 -9.76
CA LYS A 533 -46.36 22.51 -9.68
C LYS A 533 -46.58 22.05 -8.24
N ASN A 534 -46.00 22.74 -7.25
CA ASN A 534 -46.03 22.34 -5.83
C ASN A 534 -47.33 22.80 -5.13
N ARG A 535 -48.14 21.85 -4.66
CA ARG A 535 -49.44 22.11 -4.01
C ARG A 535 -49.35 23.02 -2.77
N SER A 536 -48.26 22.94 -1.99
CA SER A 536 -48.07 23.81 -0.82
C SER A 536 -47.79 25.26 -1.21
N LEU A 537 -47.02 25.47 -2.28
CA LEU A 537 -46.72 26.81 -2.79
C LEU A 537 -47.93 27.44 -3.47
N LYS A 538 -48.75 26.65 -4.19
CA LYS A 538 -50.03 27.14 -4.74
C LYS A 538 -50.92 27.76 -3.67
N LYS A 539 -51.12 27.05 -2.55
CA LYS A 539 -51.91 27.56 -1.41
C LYS A 539 -51.31 28.84 -0.80
N LEU A 540 -49.97 28.94 -0.76
CA LEU A 540 -49.29 30.13 -0.23
C LEU A 540 -49.50 31.34 -1.14
N PHE A 541 -49.29 31.18 -2.46
CA PHE A 541 -49.48 32.28 -3.41
C PHE A 541 -50.93 32.71 -3.55
N GLN A 542 -51.90 31.79 -3.49
CA GLN A 542 -53.34 32.13 -3.49
C GLN A 542 -53.71 33.00 -2.29
N ARG A 543 -53.26 32.63 -1.08
CA ARG A 543 -53.50 33.42 0.14
C ARG A 543 -52.85 34.80 0.09
N GLU A 544 -51.66 34.91 -0.50
CA GLU A 544 -51.00 36.20 -0.62
C GLU A 544 -51.70 37.08 -1.68
N LEU A 545 -52.19 36.50 -2.77
CA LEU A 545 -52.96 37.22 -3.77
C LEU A 545 -54.28 37.78 -3.19
N GLU A 546 -54.97 37.01 -2.35
CA GLU A 546 -56.16 37.44 -1.58
C GLU A 546 -55.83 38.56 -0.59
N ARG A 547 -54.67 38.52 0.08
CA ARG A 547 -54.22 39.61 0.97
C ARG A 547 -53.90 40.88 0.22
N LEU A 548 -53.29 40.77 -0.96
CA LEU A 548 -52.93 41.92 -1.79
C LEU A 548 -54.17 42.58 -2.41
N SER A 549 -55.20 41.80 -2.78
CA SER A 549 -56.48 42.36 -3.25
C SER A 549 -57.26 43.08 -2.15
N LEU A 550 -57.19 42.59 -0.90
CA LEU A 550 -57.78 43.25 0.27
C LEU A 550 -57.07 44.54 0.70
N ARG A 551 -55.82 44.78 0.25
CA ARG A 551 -55.07 46.02 0.52
C ARG A 551 -55.23 47.09 -0.57
N GLN A 552 -55.74 46.70 -1.74
CA GLN A 552 -55.98 47.59 -2.89
C GLN A 552 -57.41 48.14 -2.93
N ASN A 553 -58.34 47.48 -2.25
CA ASN A 553 -59.66 48.01 -1.87
C ASN A 553 -59.53 48.76 -0.53
#